data_AF-A0A9P7K2M7-F1
#
_entry.id   AF-A0A9P7K2M7-F1
#
_cell.length_a   1.000
_cell.length_b   1.000
_cell.length_c   1.000
_cell.angle_alpha   90.00
_cell.angle_beta   90.00
_cell.angle_gamma   90.00
#
_symmetry.space_group_name_H-M   'P 1'
#
loop_
_entity.id
_entity.type
_entity.pdbx_description
1 polymer ?
#
loop_
_entity_poly.entity_id
_entity_poly.type
_entity_poly.pdbx_seq_one_letter_code
_entity_poly.pdbx_strand_id
1 'polypeptide(L)'
;MASLAATYHDQGQLNKAEGMKTQILSKREQILGSDHPDTLTAMASLATTYHDQGQLKKAAEMGAKILSKREQILGSDHPDTLTAMASLAATYHDQ
;
A
#
# COMPACT_ATOMS: atom_id res chain seq x y z
N MET A 1 -10.40 -5.25 11.98
CA MET A 1 -10.56 -5.00 10.52
C MET A 1 -9.25 -5.19 9.78
N ALA A 2 -8.16 -4.49 10.15
CA ALA A 2 -6.84 -4.72 9.52
C ALA A 2 -6.35 -6.17 9.68
N SER A 3 -6.57 -6.79 10.84
CA SER A 3 -6.27 -8.21 11.09
C SER A 3 -7.04 -9.16 10.17
N LEU A 4 -8.31 -8.89 9.90
CA LEU A 4 -9.15 -9.73 9.03
C LEU A 4 -8.76 -9.59 7.54
N ALA A 5 -8.37 -8.39 7.12
CA ALA A 5 -7.87 -8.18 5.77
C ALA A 5 -6.56 -8.92 5.51
N ALA A 6 -5.67 -8.99 6.51
CA ALA A 6 -4.46 -9.81 6.46
C ALA A 6 -4.79 -11.31 6.39
N THR A 7 -5.73 -11.80 7.21
CA THR A 7 -6.19 -13.19 7.13
C THR A 7 -6.74 -13.55 5.75
N TYR A 8 -7.55 -12.68 5.14
CA TYR A 8 -8.05 -12.93 3.77
C TYR A 8 -6.92 -12.97 2.74
N HIS A 9 -5.90 -12.14 2.93
CA HIS A 9 -4.72 -12.13 2.09
C HIS A 9 -3.95 -13.45 2.17
N ASP A 10 -3.66 -13.91 3.39
CA ASP A 10 -2.92 -15.14 3.66
C ASP A 10 -3.68 -16.40 3.18
N GLN A 11 -5.00 -16.31 3.09
CA GLN A 11 -5.87 -17.36 2.53
C GLN A 11 -6.05 -17.26 1.00
N GLY A 12 -5.36 -16.33 0.33
CA GLY A 12 -5.49 -16.11 -1.12
C GLY A 12 -6.83 -15.48 -1.54
N GLN A 13 -7.66 -15.03 -0.60
CA GLN A 13 -8.94 -14.34 -0.87
C GLN A 13 -8.71 -12.86 -1.19
N LEU A 14 -7.87 -12.59 -2.20
CA LEU A 14 -7.34 -11.26 -2.49
C LEU A 14 -8.43 -10.23 -2.82
N ASN A 15 -9.53 -10.61 -3.47
CA ASN A 15 -10.63 -9.68 -3.76
C ASN A 15 -11.34 -9.20 -2.49
N LYS A 16 -11.46 -10.07 -1.47
CA LYS A 16 -12.04 -9.67 -0.17
C LYS A 16 -11.05 -8.81 0.60
N ALA A 17 -9.76 -9.16 0.55
CA ALA A 17 -8.70 -8.36 1.16
C ALA A 17 -8.66 -6.94 0.56
N GLU A 18 -8.74 -6.81 -0.77
CA GLU A 18 -8.81 -5.53 -1.47
C GLU A 18 -10.01 -4.70 -0.99
N GLY A 19 -11.23 -5.24 -1.07
CA GLY A 19 -12.43 -4.51 -0.67
C GLY A 19 -12.36 -4.01 0.77
N MET A 20 -11.81 -4.82 1.67
CA MET A 20 -11.63 -4.43 3.07
C MET A 20 -10.52 -3.38 3.26
N LYS A 21 -9.38 -3.53 2.58
CA LYS A 21 -8.26 -2.58 2.64
C LYS A 21 -8.66 -1.21 2.05
N THR A 22 -9.44 -1.18 0.98
CA THR A 22 -10.00 0.06 0.40
C THR A 22 -10.91 0.80 1.37
N GLN A 23 -11.80 0.09 2.07
CA GLN A 23 -12.64 0.71 3.11
C GLN A 23 -11.82 1.25 4.29
N ILE A 24 -10.79 0.52 4.72
CA ILE A 24 -9.89 0.98 5.79
C ILE A 24 -9.13 2.24 5.35
N LEU A 25 -8.62 2.25 4.12
CA LEU A 25 -7.90 3.39 3.56
C LEU A 25 -8.78 4.64 3.52
N SER A 26 -9.99 4.53 2.97
CA SER A 26 -10.93 5.65 2.88
C SER A 26 -11.26 6.23 4.27
N LYS A 27 -11.47 5.39 5.29
CA LYS A 27 -11.69 5.86 6.66
C LYS A 27 -10.45 6.54 7.25
N ARG A 28 -9.25 6.01 7.01
CA ARG A 28 -8.00 6.61 7.50
C ARG A 28 -7.73 7.95 6.82
N GLU A 29 -7.96 8.07 5.53
CA GLU A 29 -7.86 9.34 4.80
C GLU A 29 -8.82 10.38 5.38
N GLN A 30 -10.05 9.99 5.72
CA GLN A 30 -11.04 10.90 6.30
C GLN A 30 -10.69 11.37 7.72
N ILE A 31 -10.14 10.47 8.55
CA ILE A 31 -9.88 10.75 9.98
C ILE A 31 -8.51 11.39 10.21
N LEU A 32 -7.48 10.87 9.54
CA LEU A 32 -6.07 11.19 9.79
C LEU A 32 -5.48 12.06 8.69
N GLY A 33 -6.12 12.12 7.52
CA GLY A 33 -5.59 12.77 6.33
C GLY A 33 -4.74 11.83 5.47
N SER A 34 -4.47 12.28 4.24
CA SER A 34 -3.82 11.46 3.20
C SER A 34 -2.31 11.28 3.37
N ASP A 35 -1.69 12.06 4.26
CA ASP A 35 -0.24 12.08 4.50
C ASP A 35 0.14 11.41 5.83
N HIS A 36 -0.85 11.02 6.64
CA HIS A 36 -0.58 10.38 7.92
C HIS A 36 0.14 9.03 7.71
N PRO A 37 1.16 8.69 8.53
CA PRO A 37 1.92 7.44 8.40
C PRO A 37 1.04 6.18 8.35
N ASP A 38 -0.02 6.13 9.16
CA ASP A 38 -0.98 5.02 9.13
C ASP A 38 -1.79 4.94 7.83
N THR A 39 -2.11 6.09 7.22
CA THR A 39 -2.78 6.13 5.92
C THR A 39 -1.85 5.61 4.83
N LEU A 40 -0.59 6.05 4.82
CA LEU A 40 0.44 5.57 3.90
C LEU A 40 0.70 4.07 4.06
N THR A 41 0.68 3.55 5.28
CA THR A 41 0.82 2.11 5.56
C THR A 41 -0.38 1.31 5.06
N ALA A 42 -1.60 1.86 5.16
CA ALA A 42 -2.78 1.23 4.59
C ALA A 42 -2.74 1.23 3.04
N MET A 43 -2.28 2.31 2.43
CA MET A 43 -2.02 2.36 0.99
C MET A 43 -1.00 1.31 0.57
N ALA A 44 0.14 1.20 1.27
CA ALA A 44 1.17 0.20 0.96
C ALA A 44 0.61 -1.23 1.03
N SER A 45 -0.19 -1.51 2.06
CA SER A 45 -0.86 -2.81 2.21
C SER A 45 -1.82 -3.13 1.07
N LEU A 46 -2.49 -2.12 0.50
CA LEU A 46 -3.39 -2.28 -0.65
C LEU A 46 -2.59 -2.46 -1.94
N ALA A 47 -1.48 -1.74 -2.11
CA ALA A 47 -0.57 -1.90 -3.24
C ALA A 47 0.00 -3.33 -3.30
N THR A 48 0.39 -3.93 -2.17
CA THR A 48 0.80 -5.34 -2.11
C THR A 48 -0.33 -6.28 -2.56
N THR A 49 -1.57 -6.02 -2.17
CA THR A 49 -2.70 -6.85 -2.64
C THR A 49 -2.93 -6.71 -4.14
N TYR A 50 -2.74 -5.52 -4.72
CA TYR A 50 -2.78 -5.38 -6.18
C TYR A 50 -1.66 -6.14 -6.87
N HIS A 51 -0.46 -6.12 -6.29
CA HIS A 51 0.67 -6.88 -6.79
C HIS A 51 0.35 -8.39 -6.82
N ASP A 52 -0.11 -8.94 -5.70
CA ASP A 52 -0.43 -10.37 -5.57
C ASP A 52 -1.61 -10.81 -6.46
N GLN A 53 -2.48 -9.88 -6.84
CA GLN A 53 -3.55 -10.12 -7.83
C GLN A 53 -3.06 -10.05 -9.29
N GLY A 54 -1.79 -9.71 -9.54
CA GLY A 54 -1.26 -9.43 -10.88
C GLY A 54 -1.71 -8.07 -11.46
N GLN A 55 -2.33 -7.21 -10.65
CA GLN A 55 -2.74 -5.86 -11.06
C GLN A 55 -1.57 -4.87 -10.94
N LEU A 56 -0.45 -5.22 -11.58
CA LEU A 56 0.84 -4.57 -11.38
C LEU A 56 0.86 -3.08 -11.74
N LYS A 57 0.04 -2.66 -12.72
CA LYS A 57 -0.10 -1.23 -13.06
C LYS A 57 -0.69 -0.42 -11.89
N LYS A 58 -1.74 -0.93 -11.25
CA LYS A 58 -2.34 -0.27 -10.07
C LYS A 58 -1.39 -0.26 -8.87
N ALA A 59 -0.68 -1.37 -8.67
CA ALA A 59 0.33 -1.48 -7.62
C ALA A 59 1.45 -0.44 -7.83
N ALA A 60 1.95 -0.27 -9.06
CA ALA A 60 3.00 0.70 -9.37
C ALA A 60 2.52 2.15 -9.20
N GLU A 61 1.33 2.50 -9.71
CA GLU A 61 0.75 3.84 -9.53
C GLU A 61 0.60 4.20 -8.05
N MET A 62 0.11 3.25 -7.23
CA MET A 62 -0.03 3.45 -5.79
C MET A 62 1.32 3.51 -5.07
N GLY A 63 2.28 2.65 -5.44
CA GLY A 63 3.64 2.63 -4.91
C GLY A 63 4.39 3.93 -5.16
N ALA A 64 4.30 4.49 -6.38
CA ALA A 64 4.90 5.78 -6.72
C ALA A 64 4.32 6.93 -5.87
N LYS A 65 3.00 6.93 -5.65
CA LYS A 65 2.34 7.92 -4.78
C LYS A 65 2.82 7.81 -3.33
N ILE A 66 2.97 6.60 -2.80
CA ILE A 66 3.48 6.38 -1.43
C ILE A 66 4.92 6.84 -1.31
N LEU A 67 5.77 6.50 -2.29
CA LEU A 67 7.17 6.87 -2.31
C LEU A 67 7.33 8.39 -2.26
N SER A 68 6.68 9.12 -3.18
CA SER A 68 6.75 10.58 -3.23
C SER A 68 6.32 11.24 -1.91
N LYS A 69 5.25 10.73 -1.27
CA LYS A 69 4.80 11.24 0.03
C LYS A 69 5.78 10.93 1.16
N ARG A 70 6.32 9.71 1.21
CA ARG A 70 7.30 9.31 2.24
C ARG A 70 8.61 10.08 2.10
N GLU A 71 9.08 10.32 0.87
CA GLU A 71 10.23 11.19 0.61
C GLU A 71 9.98 12.62 1.14
N GLN A 72 8.80 13.19 0.88
CA GLN A 72 8.47 14.54 1.34
C GLN A 72 8.37 14.66 2.86
N ILE A 73 7.84 13.64 3.54
CA ILE A 73 7.54 13.69 4.98
C ILE A 73 8.71 13.21 5.83
N LEU A 74 9.38 12.14 5.41
CA LEU A 74 10.39 11.42 6.20
C LEU A 74 11.81 11.58 5.63
N GLY A 75 11.95 12.01 4.37
CA GLY A 75 13.21 12.05 3.65
C GLY A 75 13.52 10.76 2.88
N SER A 76 14.52 10.82 1.99
CA SER A 76 14.96 9.72 1.13
C SER A 76 15.53 8.53 1.90
N ASP A 77 16.24 8.81 3.00
CA ASP A 77 17.05 7.81 3.71
C ASP A 77 16.26 7.10 4.82
N HIS A 78 14.99 7.49 5.01
CA HIS A 78 14.15 6.88 6.03
C HIS A 78 13.82 5.42 5.65
N PRO A 79 13.87 4.45 6.60
CA PRO A 79 13.61 3.04 6.32
C PRO A 79 12.29 2.77 5.58
N ASP A 80 11.23 3.51 5.93
CA ASP A 80 9.93 3.39 5.25
C ASP A 80 9.95 3.88 3.81
N THR A 81 10.76 4.90 3.50
CA THR A 81 10.94 5.41 2.15
C THR A 81 11.69 4.38 1.31
N LEU A 82 12.80 3.84 1.84
CA LEU A 82 13.58 2.77 1.20
C LEU A 82 12.74 1.51 0.97
N THR A 83 11.88 1.15 1.92
CA THR A 83 10.95 0.03 1.78
C THR A 83 9.95 0.28 0.64
N ALA A 84 9.42 1.51 0.53
CA ALA A 84 8.52 1.87 -0.57
C ALA A 84 9.22 1.83 -1.93
N MET A 85 10.49 2.29 -2.00
CA MET A 85 11.32 2.15 -3.21
C MET A 85 11.49 0.68 -3.61
N ALA A 86 11.84 -0.18 -2.66
CA ALA A 86 12.03 -1.62 -2.91
C ALA A 86 10.73 -2.30 -3.39
N SER A 87 9.59 -2.01 -2.77
CA SER A 87 8.29 -2.54 -3.21
C SER A 87 7.90 -2.06 -4.61
N LEU A 88 8.17 -0.80 -4.93
CA LEU A 88 7.92 -0.25 -6.27
C LEU A 88 8.83 -0.90 -7.32
N ALA A 89 10.12 -1.07 -7.01
CA ALA A 89 11.07 -1.75 -7.88
C ALA A 89 10.68 -3.21 -8.15
N ALA A 90 10.26 -3.95 -7.11
CA ALA A 90 9.74 -5.31 -7.27
C ALA A 90 8.50 -5.34 -8.18
N THR A 91 7.59 -4.37 -8.00
CA THR A 91 6.40 -4.27 -8.86
C THR A 91 6.75 -4.01 -10.33
N TYR A 92 7.75 -3.16 -10.61
CA TYR A 92 8.22 -2.95 -11.98
C TYR A 92 8.98 -4.13 -12.55
N HIS A 93 9.64 -4.93 -11.71
CA HIS A 93 10.33 -6.13 -12.17
C HIS A 93 9.37 -7.20 -12.69
N ASP A 94 8.20 -7.31 -12.05
CA ASP A 94 7.20 -8.33 -12.36
C ASP A 94 6.23 -7.91 -13.48
N GLN A 95 6.30 -6.64 -13.96
CA GLN A 95 5.47 -6.08 -15.04
C GLN A 95 5.85 -6.59 -16.43
#